data_AF-M6YAH0-F1
#
_entry.id   AF-M6YAH0-F1
#
_cell.length_a   1.000
_cell.length_b   1.000
_cell.length_c   1.000
_cell.angle_alpha   90.00
_cell.angle_beta   90.00
_cell.angle_gamma   90.00
#
_symmetry.space_group_name_H-M   'P 1'
#
loop_
_entity.id
_entity.type
_entity.pdbx_description
1 polymer ?
#
loop_
_entity_poly.entity_id
_entity_poly.type
_entity_poly.pdbx_seq_one_letter_code
_entity_poly.pdbx_strand_id
1 'polypeptide(L)'
;MVLSDTTEIYYRKRDRVEGLGPMNSEYNQGLLLHSSIAFTTDGIPLGILDLKMWSRTVLGGNRSQDGRQMSIEYKESVKWIQGYRALCEFSKESDSK
;
A
#
# COMPACT_ATOMS: atom_id res chain seq x y z
N MET A 1 2.68 -19.20 -3.30
CA MET A 1 3.31 -18.17 -2.43
C MET A 1 2.71 -16.82 -2.77
N VAL A 2 2.51 -15.92 -1.81
CA VAL A 2 2.07 -14.54 -2.09
C VAL A 2 3.12 -13.59 -1.53
N LEU A 3 3.64 -12.71 -2.39
CA LEU A 3 4.63 -11.70 -2.01
C LEU A 3 3.92 -10.34 -1.93
N SER A 4 4.16 -9.62 -0.84
CA SER A 4 3.58 -8.29 -0.64
C SER A 4 4.67 -7.26 -0.41
N ASP A 5 4.58 -6.13 -1.08
CA ASP A 5 5.51 -5.00 -0.92
C ASP A 5 4.84 -3.67 -1.29
N THR A 6 5.48 -2.55 -0.97
CA THR A 6 5.01 -1.21 -1.30
C THR A 6 5.96 -0.51 -2.27
N THR A 7 5.41 0.04 -3.34
CA THR A 7 6.12 0.91 -4.28
C THR A 7 5.51 2.30 -4.32
N GLU A 8 6.28 3.28 -4.80
CA GLU A 8 5.88 4.67 -4.94
C GLU A 8 5.79 5.03 -6.43
N ILE A 9 4.65 5.59 -6.84
CA ILE A 9 4.41 6.06 -8.21
C ILE A 9 4.61 7.58 -8.22
N TYR A 10 5.70 8.02 -8.85
CA TYR A 10 6.06 9.44 -8.94
C TYR A 10 5.52 10.09 -10.21
N TYR A 11 4.84 11.22 -10.06
CA TYR A 11 4.43 12.08 -11.17
C TYR A 11 5.31 13.33 -11.18
N ARG A 12 6.15 13.48 -12.21
CA ARG A 12 7.04 14.64 -12.38
C ARG A 12 6.38 15.72 -13.26
N LYS A 13 6.74 16.99 -13.02
CA LYS A 13 6.39 18.17 -13.84
C LYS A 13 4.90 18.50 -13.92
N ARG A 14 4.18 18.43 -12.81
CA ARG A 14 2.82 18.97 -12.72
C ARG A 14 2.69 19.81 -11.44
N ASP A 15 2.18 21.02 -11.58
CA ASP A 15 1.80 21.83 -10.42
C ASP A 15 0.59 21.16 -9.77
N ARG A 16 0.73 20.81 -8.49
CA ARG A 16 -0.30 20.28 -7.58
C ARG A 16 -1.50 19.62 -8.26
N VAL A 17 -1.34 18.35 -8.64
CA VAL A 17 -2.46 17.54 -9.14
C VAL A 17 -3.34 17.09 -7.98
N GLU A 18 -4.65 17.29 -8.12
CA GLU A 18 -5.64 16.81 -7.17
C GLU A 18 -5.57 15.28 -7.03
N GLY A 19 -5.68 14.79 -5.80
CA GLY A 19 -5.61 13.36 -5.49
C GLY A 19 -4.18 12.79 -5.38
N LEU A 20 -3.13 13.56 -5.66
CA LEU A 20 -1.75 13.15 -5.40
C LEU A 20 -1.24 13.70 -4.06
N GLY A 21 -0.54 12.85 -3.32
CA GLY A 21 0.06 13.19 -2.04
C GLY A 21 1.54 13.53 -2.16
N PRO A 22 2.13 14.16 -1.14
CA PRO A 22 3.57 14.43 -1.14
C PRO A 22 4.37 13.15 -0.83
N MET A 23 5.55 12.99 -1.45
CA MET A 23 6.33 11.73 -1.44
C MET A 23 7.58 11.76 -0.56
N ASN A 24 8.75 12.11 -1.11
CA ASN A 24 9.99 12.33 -0.35
C ASN A 24 10.26 13.83 -0.10
N SER A 25 9.50 14.71 -0.74
CA SER A 25 9.48 16.17 -0.55
C SER A 25 8.13 16.73 -0.98
N GLU A 26 7.75 17.91 -0.47
CA GLU A 26 6.44 18.54 -0.76
C GLU A 26 6.30 18.88 -2.26
N TYR A 27 7.43 18.94 -2.98
CA TYR A 27 7.51 19.21 -4.41
C TYR A 27 7.36 17.96 -5.28
N ASN A 28 7.50 16.77 -4.69
CA ASN A 28 7.33 15.51 -5.39
C ASN A 28 5.97 14.90 -5.02
N GLN A 29 5.12 14.73 -6.03
CA GLN A 29 3.78 14.20 -5.85
C GLN A 29 3.67 12.77 -6.39
N GLY A 30 2.85 11.97 -5.73
CA GLY A 30 2.69 10.57 -6.08
C GLY A 30 1.60 9.84 -5.34
N LEU A 31 1.62 8.52 -5.53
CA LEU A 31 0.77 7.55 -4.85
C LEU A 31 1.64 6.43 -4.29
N LEU A 32 1.24 5.91 -3.15
CA LEU A 32 1.73 4.63 -2.65
C LEU A 32 0.86 3.52 -3.17
N LEU A 33 1.49 2.42 -3.57
CA LEU A 33 0.84 1.22 -4.04
C LEU A 33 1.37 0.04 -3.23
N HIS A 34 0.49 -0.64 -2.51
CA HIS A 34 0.80 -1.88 -1.81
C HIS A 34 0.09 -3.03 -2.53
N SER A 35 0.85 -3.94 -3.11
CA SER A 35 0.32 -5.07 -3.86
C SER A 35 0.62 -6.38 -3.16
N SER A 36 -0.28 -7.35 -3.31
CA SER A 36 -0.04 -8.75 -2.98
C SER A 36 -0.11 -9.58 -4.26
N ILE A 37 1.01 -10.17 -4.66
CA ILE A 37 1.19 -10.85 -5.96
C ILE A 37 1.42 -12.34 -5.71
N ALA A 38 0.63 -13.19 -6.36
CA ALA A 38 0.73 -14.63 -6.27
C ALA A 38 1.80 -15.18 -7.22
N PHE A 39 2.54 -16.17 -6.73
CA PHE A 39 3.54 -16.94 -7.46
C PHE A 39 3.41 -18.43 -7.18
N THR A 40 3.79 -19.26 -8.17
CA THR A 40 4.09 -20.68 -7.93
C THR A 40 5.34 -20.83 -7.05
N THR A 41 5.58 -22.02 -6.53
CA THR A 41 6.81 -22.32 -5.78
C THR A 41 8.07 -22.21 -6.63
N ASP A 42 7.94 -22.36 -7.95
CA ASP A 42 9.05 -22.22 -8.91
C ASP A 42 9.27 -20.75 -9.36
N GLY A 43 8.53 -19.79 -8.78
CA GLY A 43 8.69 -18.37 -9.06
C GLY A 43 7.92 -17.86 -10.29
N ILE A 44 6.95 -18.60 -10.80
CA ILE A 44 6.10 -18.14 -11.92
C ILE A 44 5.01 -17.19 -11.38
N PRO A 45 4.89 -15.95 -11.88
CA PRO A 45 3.85 -15.03 -11.44
C PRO A 45 2.47 -15.50 -11.93
N LEU A 46 1.52 -15.59 -11.01
CA LEU A 46 0.13 -15.98 -11.28
C LEU A 46 -0.81 -14.77 -11.39
N GLY A 47 -0.43 -13.62 -10.81
CA GLY A 47 -1.20 -12.39 -10.90
C GLY A 47 -1.29 -11.63 -9.58
N ILE A 48 -2.01 -10.50 -9.60
CA ILE A 48 -2.26 -9.66 -8.44
C ILE A 48 -3.54 -10.15 -7.75
N LEU A 49 -3.46 -10.42 -6.45
CA LEU A 49 -4.60 -10.84 -5.63
C LEU A 49 -5.24 -9.67 -4.86
N ASP A 50 -4.42 -8.71 -4.43
CA ASP A 50 -4.87 -7.49 -3.76
C ASP A 50 -3.97 -6.31 -4.15
N LEU A 51 -4.57 -5.13 -4.25
CA LEU A 51 -3.87 -3.90 -4.59
C LEU A 51 -4.55 -2.71 -3.92
N LYS A 52 -3.80 -2.05 -3.05
CA LYS A 52 -4.23 -0.82 -2.39
C LYS A 52 -3.39 0.35 -2.87
N MET A 53 -4.06 1.44 -3.24
CA MET A 53 -3.41 2.69 -3.64
C MET A 53 -3.93 3.87 -2.83
N TRP A 54 -3.04 4.74 -2.38
CA TRP A 54 -3.43 5.94 -1.62
C TRP A 54 -2.40 7.06 -1.74
N SER A 55 -2.84 8.29 -1.50
CA SER A 55 -2.00 9.47 -1.34
C SER A 55 -1.77 9.77 0.14
N ARG A 56 -0.59 10.30 0.49
CA ARG A 56 -0.37 10.93 1.80
C ARG A 56 -1.06 12.29 1.83
N THR A 57 -1.53 12.73 3.00
CA THR A 57 -2.03 14.10 3.18
C THR A 57 -0.91 15.07 3.55
N VAL A 58 0.09 14.61 4.30
CA VAL A 58 1.24 15.40 4.76
C VAL A 58 2.51 14.56 4.76
N LEU A 59 3.67 15.19 4.55
CA LEU A 59 4.95 14.50 4.65
C LEU A 59 5.35 14.16 6.08
N GLY A 60 5.91 12.95 6.24
CA GLY A 60 6.38 12.48 7.53
C GLY A 60 5.23 12.40 8.55
N GLY A 61 4.09 11.87 8.14
CA GLY A 61 2.86 11.80 8.92
C GLY A 61 3.07 11.65 10.43
N ASN A 62 2.38 12.50 11.19
CA ASN A 62 2.34 12.53 12.65
C ASN A 62 3.70 12.63 13.36
N ARG A 63 4.67 13.37 12.81
CA ARG A 63 5.89 13.76 13.57
C ARG A 63 5.60 14.48 14.90
N SER A 64 4.42 15.08 15.06
CA SER A 64 3.99 15.74 16.31
C SER A 64 3.43 14.77 17.36
N GLN A 65 3.02 13.57 16.97
CA GLN A 65 2.55 12.53 17.88
C GLN A 65 3.60 11.43 17.99
N ASP A 66 3.85 10.91 19.19
CA ASP A 66 4.68 9.72 19.32
C ASP A 66 4.03 8.58 18.52
N GLY A 67 4.64 8.19 17.41
CA GLY A 67 4.15 7.12 16.53
C GLY A 67 3.95 5.79 17.26
N ARG A 68 4.48 5.62 18.49
CA ARG A 68 4.17 4.50 19.37
C ARG A 68 2.76 4.56 19.97
N GLN A 69 2.27 5.74 20.32
CA GLN A 69 0.96 5.93 20.98
C GLN A 69 -0.22 5.88 20.00
N MET A 70 0.03 6.05 18.72
CA MET A 70 -1.01 5.95 17.70
C MET A 70 -1.51 4.51 17.57
N SER A 71 -2.82 4.32 17.50
CA SER A 71 -3.43 3.02 17.20
C SER A 71 -3.02 2.53 15.81
N ILE A 72 -2.94 1.22 15.62
CA ILE A 72 -2.44 0.63 14.38
C ILE A 72 -3.26 1.06 13.16
N GLU A 73 -4.56 1.28 13.33
CA GLU A 73 -5.52 1.65 12.29
C GLU A 73 -5.15 2.94 11.55
N TYR A 74 -4.45 3.86 12.23
CA TYR A 74 -4.04 5.15 11.69
C TYR A 74 -2.62 5.16 11.12
N LYS A 75 -1.86 4.07 11.30
CA LYS A 75 -0.49 3.96 10.78
C LYS A 75 -0.51 3.45 9.35
N GLU A 76 0.44 3.92 8.54
CA GLU A 76 0.65 3.35 7.19
C GLU A 76 1.03 1.86 7.24
N SER A 77 1.52 1.34 8.37
CA SER A 77 1.81 -0.10 8.53
C SER A 77 0.55 -0.96 8.61
N VAL A 78 -0.64 -0.39 8.81
CA VAL A 78 -1.91 -1.15 8.77
C VAL A 78 -2.13 -1.85 7.43
N LYS A 79 -1.51 -1.34 6.35
CA LYS A 79 -1.58 -1.91 5.00
C LYS A 79 -1.22 -3.40 4.97
N TRP A 80 -0.26 -3.84 5.79
CA TRP A 80 0.16 -5.24 5.86
C TRP A 80 -0.93 -6.14 6.44
N ILE A 81 -1.61 -5.68 7.49
CA ILE A 81 -2.72 -6.41 8.11
C ILE A 81 -3.92 -6.43 7.15
N GLN A 82 -4.20 -5.31 6.49
CA GLN A 82 -5.31 -5.20 5.53
C GLN A 82 -5.09 -6.09 4.31
N GLY A 83 -3.89 -6.06 3.72
CA GLY A 83 -3.52 -6.93 2.60
C GLY A 83 -3.61 -8.40 2.96
N TYR A 84 -3.08 -8.81 4.13
CA TYR A 84 -3.21 -10.19 4.60
C TYR A 84 -4.67 -10.62 4.79
N ARG A 85 -5.52 -9.75 5.37
CA ARG A 85 -6.96 -10.03 5.52
C ARG A 85 -7.65 -10.21 4.16
N ALA A 86 -7.35 -9.37 3.18
CA ALA A 86 -7.89 -9.50 1.83
C ALA A 86 -7.51 -10.86 1.19
N LEU A 87 -6.26 -11.31 1.40
CA LEU A 87 -5.81 -12.62 0.93
C LEU A 87 -6.53 -13.79 1.63
N CYS A 88 -6.76 -13.69 2.93
CA CYS A 88 -7.51 -14.71 3.66
C CYS A 88 -8.96 -14.83 3.15
N GLU A 89 -9.62 -13.71 2.88
CA GLU A 89 -10.97 -13.74 2.29
C GLU A 89 -10.96 -14.31 0.87
N PHE A 90 -10.01 -13.87 0.03
CA PHE A 90 -9.82 -14.43 -1.31
C PHE A 90 -9.62 -15.96 -1.29
N SER A 91 -8.82 -16.48 -0.35
CA SER A 91 -8.59 -17.92 -0.20
C SER A 91 -9.88 -18.67 0.13
N LYS A 92 -10.66 -18.18 1.11
CA LYS A 92 -11.94 -18.80 1.50
C LYS A 92 -12.92 -18.87 0.33
N GLU A 93 -13.03 -17.79 -0.44
CA GLU A 93 -13.91 -17.72 -1.61
C GLU A 93 -13.48 -18.68 -2.73
N SER A 94 -12.17 -18.89 -2.87
CA SER A 94 -11.61 -19.80 -3.88
C SER A 94 -11.81 -21.26 -3.49
N ASP A 95 -11.65 -21.60 -2.21
CA ASP A 95 -11.84 -22.97 -1.70
C ASP A 95 -13.31 -23.40 -1.64
N SER A 96 -14.23 -22.44 -1.66
CA SER A 96 -15.68 -22.67 -1.65
C SER A 96 -16.28 -22.92 -3.04
N LYS A 97 -15.47 -22.85 -4.10
CA LYS A 97 -15.87 -23.09 -5.50
C LYS A 97 -15.29 -24.41 -6.00
#